data_AF-A0A938KLA1-F1
#
_entry.id   AF-A0A938KLA1-F1
#
_cell.length_a   1.000
_cell.length_b   1.000
_cell.length_c   1.000
_cell.angle_alpha   90.00
_cell.angle_beta   90.00
_cell.angle_gamma   90.00
#
_symmetry.space_group_name_H-M   'P 1'
#
loop_
_entity.id
_entity.type
_entity.pdbx_description
1 polymer ?
#
loop_
_entity_poly.entity_id
_entity_poly.type
_entity_poly.pdbx_seq_one_letter_code
_entity_poly.pdbx_strand_id
1 'polypeptide(L)'
;MKKLHLIALLLVATATPACATDEAAALLPSPELAYLAHLLAPARIARGMSPAEVQASIGAPNATLAPNVWVYWNFKAKDTPGGDRCDTALVVFAHNRVDRVKLCEGAPVRAFIARQEALSPKSGPHALAAK
;
A
#
# COMPACT_ATOMS: atom_id res chain seq x y z
N MET A 1 -23.97 -25.35 -60.88
CA MET A 1 -22.80 -25.57 -61.76
C MET A 1 -21.59 -24.88 -61.14
N LYS A 2 -20.45 -25.58 -61.18
CA LYS A 2 -19.16 -25.25 -60.57
C LYS A 2 -18.58 -23.91 -61.05
N LYS A 3 -17.88 -23.22 -60.16
CA LYS A 3 -16.55 -22.60 -60.42
C LYS A 3 -15.89 -22.19 -59.09
N LEU A 4 -14.86 -22.96 -58.72
CA LEU A 4 -13.77 -22.53 -57.85
C LEU A 4 -13.04 -21.36 -58.52
N HIS A 5 -12.45 -20.43 -57.74
CA HIS A 5 -11.00 -20.30 -57.61
C HIS A 5 -10.54 -19.06 -56.81
N LEU A 6 -9.44 -19.29 -56.09
CA LEU A 6 -8.33 -18.39 -55.77
C LEU A 6 -8.54 -17.21 -54.81
N ILE A 7 -8.20 -17.49 -53.54
CA ILE A 7 -7.14 -16.82 -52.76
C ILE A 7 -6.51 -15.58 -53.43
N ALA A 8 -6.66 -14.42 -52.79
CA ALA A 8 -5.70 -13.32 -52.88
C ALA A 8 -5.51 -12.73 -51.48
N LEU A 9 -4.44 -13.19 -50.84
CA LEU A 9 -3.85 -12.63 -49.63
C LEU A 9 -3.27 -11.26 -50.01
N LEU A 10 -3.89 -10.16 -49.57
CA LEU A 10 -3.28 -8.83 -49.68
C LEU A 10 -2.95 -8.33 -48.28
N LEU A 11 -1.72 -8.62 -47.86
CA LEU A 11 -1.04 -7.91 -46.78
C LEU A 11 -0.89 -6.45 -47.22
N VAL A 12 -1.61 -5.54 -46.57
CA VAL A 12 -1.28 -4.11 -46.60
C VAL A 12 -0.86 -3.73 -45.19
N ALA A 13 0.45 -3.84 -44.97
CA ALA A 13 1.13 -3.24 -43.83
C ALA A 13 1.10 -1.71 -44.01
N THR A 14 0.23 -1.04 -43.25
CA THR A 14 0.33 0.41 -43.06
C THR A 14 0.92 0.66 -41.69
N ALA A 15 2.22 0.93 -41.69
CA ALA A 15 2.93 1.50 -40.57
C ALA A 15 2.35 2.88 -40.25
N THR A 16 1.96 3.11 -39.00
CA THR A 16 1.89 4.45 -38.42
C THR A 16 2.68 4.46 -37.11
N PRO A 17 3.71 5.31 -36.98
CA PRO A 17 4.50 5.46 -35.77
C PRO A 17 3.82 6.47 -34.84
N ALA A 18 4.02 6.31 -33.52
CA ALA A 18 4.39 7.38 -32.60
C ALA A 18 3.90 7.12 -31.16
N CYS A 19 4.77 7.48 -30.23
CA CYS A 19 4.51 7.76 -28.82
C CYS A 19 4.12 6.56 -27.94
N ALA A 20 5.12 5.93 -27.36
CA ALA A 20 5.55 6.34 -26.03
C ALA A 20 6.94 5.76 -25.79
N THR A 21 7.89 6.64 -25.43
CA THR A 21 9.09 6.24 -24.72
C THR A 21 8.65 5.62 -23.40
N ASP A 22 8.47 4.30 -23.42
CA ASP A 22 8.42 3.46 -22.23
C ASP A 22 9.86 3.35 -21.71
N GLU A 23 10.41 4.48 -21.26
CA GLU A 23 11.42 4.48 -20.21
C GLU A 23 10.71 4.25 -18.87
N ALA A 24 9.89 3.20 -18.78
CA ALA A 24 9.81 2.45 -17.55
C ALA A 24 11.14 1.71 -17.44
N ALA A 25 12.20 2.47 -17.15
CA ALA A 25 13.39 1.93 -16.54
C ALA A 25 12.87 1.14 -15.35
N ALA A 26 12.84 -0.18 -15.53
CA ALA A 26 12.72 -1.13 -14.47
C ALA A 26 13.87 -0.78 -13.51
N LEU A 27 13.57 0.08 -12.55
CA LEU A 27 14.19 0.09 -11.24
C LEU A 27 13.85 -1.28 -10.67
N LEU A 28 14.53 -2.30 -11.20
CA LEU A 28 14.69 -3.59 -10.56
C LEU A 28 15.10 -3.22 -9.14
N PRO A 29 14.28 -3.56 -8.12
CA PRO A 29 14.67 -3.27 -6.76
C PRO A 29 16.02 -3.96 -6.60
N SER A 30 17.07 -3.16 -6.32
CA SER A 30 18.37 -3.70 -5.98
C SER A 30 18.14 -4.85 -4.99
N PRO A 31 18.78 -6.01 -5.16
CA PRO A 31 18.61 -7.11 -4.21
C PRO A 31 18.90 -6.66 -2.76
N GLU A 32 19.72 -5.63 -2.55
CA GLU A 32 19.87 -4.96 -1.25
C GLU A 32 18.61 -4.22 -0.77
N LEU A 33 17.90 -3.51 -1.65
CA LEU A 33 16.61 -2.86 -1.32
C LEU A 33 15.50 -3.87 -1.08
N ALA A 34 15.48 -4.98 -1.82
CA ALA A 34 14.57 -6.09 -1.58
C ALA A 34 14.87 -6.79 -0.25
N TYR A 35 16.16 -6.97 0.09
CA TYR A 35 16.61 -7.52 1.36
C TYR A 35 16.30 -6.60 2.55
N LEU A 36 16.49 -5.29 2.42
CA LEU A 36 16.07 -4.30 3.43
C LEU A 36 14.53 -4.24 3.58
N ALA A 37 13.78 -4.39 2.49
CA ALA A 37 12.32 -4.49 2.55
C ALA A 37 11.87 -5.81 3.21
N HIS A 38 12.65 -6.89 3.08
CA HIS A 38 12.38 -8.18 3.72
C HIS A 38 12.75 -8.19 5.21
N LEU A 39 13.80 -7.45 5.59
CA LEU A 39 14.21 -7.28 6.99
C LEU A 39 13.25 -6.41 7.82
N LEU A 40 12.35 -5.66 7.18
CA LEU A 40 11.45 -4.71 7.84
C LEU A 40 9.98 -5.13 7.79
N ALA A 41 9.63 -6.09 6.94
CA ALA A 41 8.30 -6.67 6.92
C ALA A 41 8.27 -7.82 7.93
N PRO A 42 7.49 -7.70 9.03
CA PRO A 42 7.34 -8.84 9.91
C PRO A 42 6.75 -10.00 9.13
N ALA A 43 7.22 -11.23 9.38
CA ALA A 43 6.89 -12.44 8.61
C ALA A 43 5.39 -12.71 8.39
N ARG A 44 4.51 -11.95 9.04
CA ARG A 44 3.05 -12.04 8.98
C ARG A 44 2.39 -11.07 8.00
N ILE A 45 3.07 -10.01 7.55
CA ILE A 45 2.52 -9.02 6.62
C ILE A 45 3.45 -8.90 5.41
N ALA A 46 2.98 -9.31 4.24
CA ALA A 46 3.72 -9.20 2.99
C ALA A 46 3.13 -8.12 2.07
N ARG A 47 3.98 -7.53 1.23
CA ARG A 47 3.55 -6.67 0.13
C ARG A 47 2.58 -7.44 -0.78
N GLY A 48 1.52 -6.78 -1.25
CA GLY A 48 0.50 -7.38 -2.11
C GLY A 48 -0.69 -8.00 -1.38
N MET A 49 -0.59 -8.26 -0.07
CA MET A 49 -1.70 -8.74 0.75
C MET A 49 -2.85 -7.72 0.72
N SER A 50 -4.07 -8.21 0.61
CA SER A 50 -5.29 -7.42 0.79
C SER A 50 -5.51 -7.09 2.27
N PRO A 51 -6.31 -6.05 2.58
CA PRO A 51 -6.69 -5.73 3.95
C PRO A 51 -7.28 -6.93 4.71
N ALA A 52 -8.06 -7.78 4.04
CA ALA A 52 -8.66 -8.97 4.64
C ALA A 52 -7.60 -10.02 5.03
N GLU A 53 -6.60 -10.25 4.18
CA GLU A 53 -5.49 -11.17 4.48
C GLU A 53 -4.64 -10.65 5.65
N VAL A 54 -4.38 -9.34 5.71
CA VAL A 54 -3.68 -8.73 6.85
C VAL A 54 -4.49 -8.93 8.13
N GLN A 55 -5.79 -8.67 8.11
CA GLN A 55 -6.66 -8.89 9.28
C GLN A 55 -6.71 -10.35 9.71
N ALA A 56 -6.76 -11.29 8.77
CA ALA A 56 -6.72 -12.72 9.08
C ALA A 56 -5.39 -13.14 9.72
N SER A 57 -4.28 -12.50 9.32
CA SER A 57 -2.93 -12.85 9.78
C SER A 57 -2.59 -12.29 11.18
N ILE A 58 -2.99 -11.05 11.45
CA ILE A 58 -2.57 -10.34 12.67
C ILE A 58 -3.71 -9.66 13.44
N GLY A 59 -4.95 -9.77 12.96
CA GLY A 59 -6.12 -9.15 13.55
C GLY A 59 -6.42 -7.74 13.02
N ALA A 60 -7.45 -7.13 13.59
CA ALA A 60 -7.87 -5.77 13.26
C ALA A 60 -6.80 -4.74 13.65
N PRO A 61 -6.66 -3.63 12.89
CA PRO A 61 -5.75 -2.57 13.26
C PRO A 61 -6.17 -1.92 14.59
N ASN A 62 -5.19 -1.49 15.39
CA ASN A 62 -5.48 -0.79 16.63
C ASN A 62 -5.96 0.65 16.38
N ALA A 63 -5.46 1.28 15.31
CA ALA A 63 -5.88 2.60 14.87
C ALA A 63 -5.72 2.73 13.34
N THR A 64 -6.43 3.71 12.77
CA THR A 64 -6.42 4.02 11.35
C THR A 64 -6.11 5.50 11.19
N LEU A 65 -4.92 5.85 10.67
CA LEU A 65 -4.50 7.25 10.49
C LEU A 65 -5.17 7.89 9.27
N ALA A 66 -5.41 7.08 8.25
CA ALA A 66 -6.06 7.44 7.00
C ALA A 66 -6.75 6.19 6.44
N PRO A 67 -7.69 6.30 5.48
CA PRO A 67 -8.41 5.15 4.94
C PRO A 67 -7.51 4.00 4.47
N ASN A 68 -6.28 4.31 4.06
CA ASN A 68 -5.29 3.37 3.55
C ASN A 68 -4.04 3.24 4.46
N VAL A 69 -4.07 3.73 5.70
CA VAL A 69 -2.94 3.64 6.63
C VAL A 69 -3.41 3.09 7.97
N TRP A 70 -2.99 1.86 8.26
CA TRP A 70 -3.33 1.14 9.48
C TRP A 70 -2.16 1.11 10.45
N VAL A 71 -2.48 1.10 11.74
CA VAL A 71 -1.52 1.09 12.83
C VAL A 71 -1.73 -0.13 13.72
N TYR A 72 -0.64 -0.84 13.97
CA TYR A 72 -0.58 -1.95 14.90
C TYR A 72 0.44 -1.63 16.01
N TRP A 73 -0.06 -1.51 17.24
CA TRP A 73 0.77 -1.25 18.43
C TRP A 73 1.36 -2.54 18.98
N ASN A 74 2.41 -2.40 19.80
CA ASN A 74 3.13 -3.52 20.41
C ASN A 74 3.60 -4.56 19.38
N PHE A 75 3.84 -4.11 18.15
CA PHE A 75 4.31 -4.95 17.07
C PHE A 75 5.81 -5.19 17.27
N LYS A 76 6.16 -6.25 18.01
CA LYS A 76 7.56 -6.62 18.22
C LYS A 76 8.11 -7.32 16.99
N ALA A 77 9.05 -6.68 16.33
CA ALA A 77 9.85 -7.29 15.29
C ALA A 77 10.85 -8.25 15.96
N LYS A 78 10.37 -9.45 16.32
CA LYS A 78 11.20 -10.50 16.90
C LYS A 78 12.36 -10.77 15.93
N ASP A 79 13.57 -10.88 16.46
CA ASP A 79 14.77 -11.24 15.72
C ASP A 79 15.26 -10.20 14.70
N THR A 80 14.80 -8.93 14.80
CA THR A 80 15.24 -7.84 13.92
C THR A 80 16.26 -6.94 14.65
N PRO A 81 17.46 -6.67 14.08
CA PRO A 81 18.43 -5.74 14.69
C PRO A 81 17.82 -4.34 14.88
N GLY A 82 17.83 -3.83 16.12
CA GLY A 82 17.16 -2.56 16.46
C GLY A 82 15.64 -2.66 16.67
N GLY A 83 15.07 -3.86 16.56
CA GLY A 83 13.64 -4.15 16.78
C GLY A 83 13.16 -3.82 18.20
N ASP A 84 14.05 -3.78 19.20
CA ASP A 84 13.70 -3.39 20.57
C ASP A 84 13.18 -1.97 20.70
N ARG A 85 13.52 -1.08 19.74
CA ARG A 85 13.04 0.30 19.71
C ARG A 85 11.72 0.45 18.94
N CYS A 86 11.48 -0.41 17.97
CA CYS A 86 10.29 -0.34 17.12
C CYS A 86 9.18 -1.23 17.68
N ASP A 87 8.19 -0.63 18.35
CA ASP A 87 7.03 -1.32 18.91
C ASP A 87 5.76 -1.10 18.07
N THR A 88 5.85 -0.45 16.91
CA THR A 88 4.70 -0.07 16.10
C THR A 88 4.90 -0.40 14.64
N ALA A 89 3.92 -1.05 14.02
CA ALA A 89 3.86 -1.29 12.58
C ALA A 89 2.81 -0.39 11.91
N LEU A 90 3.24 0.35 10.90
CA LEU A 90 2.39 1.11 9.99
C LEU A 90 2.24 0.32 8.69
N VAL A 91 1.02 -0.02 8.33
CA VAL A 91 0.70 -0.73 7.08
C VAL A 91 0.02 0.25 6.14
N VAL A 92 0.65 0.50 4.99
CA VAL A 92 0.17 1.41 3.96
C VAL A 92 -0.36 0.61 2.79
N PHE A 93 -1.59 0.89 2.40
CA PHE A 93 -2.26 0.26 1.27
C PHE A 93 -2.27 1.19 0.05
N ALA A 94 -2.06 0.61 -1.13
CA ALA A 94 -2.32 1.21 -2.43
C ALA A 94 -3.08 0.22 -3.30
N HIS A 95 -4.12 0.68 -4.01
CA HIS A 95 -4.97 -0.19 -4.84
C HIS A 95 -5.50 -1.42 -4.08
N ASN A 96 -5.93 -1.22 -2.83
CA ASN A 96 -6.44 -2.27 -1.94
C ASN A 96 -5.44 -3.41 -1.65
N ARG A 97 -4.14 -3.12 -1.70
CA ARG A 97 -3.06 -4.06 -1.39
C ARG A 97 -1.99 -3.39 -0.55
N VAL A 98 -1.31 -4.13 0.31
CA VAL A 98 -0.16 -3.64 1.08
C VAL A 98 0.90 -3.17 0.08
N ASP A 99 1.18 -1.88 0.08
CA ASP A 99 2.30 -1.30 -0.64
C ASP A 99 3.56 -1.32 0.23
N ARG A 100 3.44 -0.90 1.49
CA ARG A 100 4.57 -0.75 2.41
C ARG A 100 4.18 -1.12 3.83
N VAL A 101 5.15 -1.67 4.55
CA VAL A 101 5.10 -1.83 6.00
C VAL A 101 6.29 -1.09 6.57
N LYS A 102 6.06 -0.25 7.58
CA LYS A 102 7.11 0.49 8.27
C LYS A 102 7.05 0.22 9.77
N LEU A 103 8.14 -0.26 10.31
CA LEU A 103 8.35 -0.38 11.75
C LEU A 103 8.87 0.96 12.29
N CYS A 104 8.32 1.42 13.40
CA CYS A 104 8.69 2.69 14.02
C CYS A 104 8.43 2.66 15.54
N GLU A 105 8.94 3.68 16.23
CA GLU A 105 8.62 3.92 17.64
C GLU A 105 7.17 4.43 17.77
N GLY A 106 6.41 3.91 18.71
CA GLY A 106 4.99 4.25 18.87
C GLY A 106 4.75 5.61 19.50
N ALA A 107 5.69 6.12 20.29
CA ALA A 107 5.59 7.42 20.95
C ALA A 107 5.30 8.58 19.95
N PRO A 108 6.08 8.78 18.87
CA PRO A 108 5.80 9.83 17.89
C PRO A 108 4.47 9.61 17.15
N VAL A 109 4.08 8.36 16.87
CA VAL A 109 2.79 8.07 16.20
C VAL A 109 1.61 8.44 17.10
N ARG A 110 1.68 8.12 18.40
CA ARG A 110 0.65 8.53 19.38
C ARG A 110 0.54 10.04 19.50
N ALA A 111 1.68 10.74 19.56
CA ALA A 111 1.70 12.20 19.60
C ALA A 111 1.07 12.81 18.33
N PHE A 112 1.32 12.21 17.17
CA PHE A 112 0.69 12.62 15.91
C PHE A 112 -0.83 12.43 15.93
N ILE A 113 -1.32 11.25 16.36
CA ILE A 113 -2.76 10.98 16.47
C ILE A 113 -3.43 11.98 17.40
N ALA A 114 -2.89 12.17 18.61
CA ALA A 114 -3.43 13.10 19.59
C ALA A 114 -3.50 14.53 19.04
N ARG A 115 -2.49 14.95 18.26
CA ARG A 115 -2.50 16.26 17.59
C ARG A 115 -3.59 16.36 16.51
N GLN A 116 -3.82 15.32 15.72
CA GLN A 116 -4.89 15.34 14.71
C GLN A 116 -6.28 15.40 15.33
N GLU A 117 -6.48 14.69 16.45
CA GLU A 117 -7.72 14.73 17.22
C GLU A 117 -7.95 16.13 17.81
N ALA A 118 -6.91 16.79 18.32
CA ALA A 118 -7.00 18.15 18.83
C ALA A 118 -7.31 19.19 17.73
N LEU A 119 -6.84 18.96 16.50
CA LEU A 119 -7.05 19.84 15.35
C LEU A 119 -8.35 19.58 14.59
N SER A 120 -9.03 18.46 14.86
CA SER A 120 -10.35 18.17 14.31
C SER A 120 -11.38 18.60 15.35
N PRO A 121 -11.80 19.89 15.38
CA PRO A 121 -12.85 20.29 16.32
C PRO A 121 -14.05 19.40 16.04
N LYS A 122 -14.48 18.63 17.05
CA LYS A 122 -15.79 18.00 17.03
C LYS A 122 -16.76 19.10 16.63
N SER A 123 -17.34 19.00 15.44
CA SER A 123 -18.45 19.86 15.04
C SER A 123 -19.52 19.67 16.11
N GLY A 124 -19.51 20.60 17.08
CA GLY A 124 -20.48 20.60 18.16
C GLY A 124 -21.87 20.66 17.55
N PRO A 125 -22.88 20.04 18.17
CA PRO A 125 -24.22 20.03 17.63
C PRO A 125 -24.62 21.47 17.32
N HIS A 126 -25.06 21.70 16.08
CA HIS A 126 -25.77 22.90 15.66
C HIS A 126 -26.81 23.19 16.75
N ALA A 127 -26.51 24.13 17.63
CA ALA A 127 -27.48 24.65 18.57
C ALA A 127 -28.48 25.45 17.72
N LEU A 128 -29.46 24.74 17.17
CA LEU A 128 -30.73 25.33 16.77
C LEU A 128 -31.40 25.80 18.07
N ALA A 129 -30.97 26.97 18.55
CA ALA A 129 -31.75 27.77 19.47
C ALA A 129 -32.89 28.37 18.65
N ALA A 130 -33.95 27.58 18.46
CA ALA A 130 -35.25 28.06 18.06
C ALA A 130 -36.11 28.16 19.32
N LYS A 131 -36.18 29.36 19.91
CA LYS A 131 -37.40 29.99 20.43
C LYS A 131 -37.09 31.33 21.09
#